data_AF-A0AA35TE98-F1
#
_entry.id   AF-A0AA35TE98-F1
#
_cell.length_a   1.000
_cell.length_b   1.000
_cell.length_c   1.000
_cell.angle_alpha   90.00
_cell.angle_beta   90.00
_cell.angle_gamma   90.00
#
_symmetry.space_group_name_H-M   'P 1'
#
loop_
_entity.id
_entity.type
_entity.pdbx_description
1 polymer ?
#
loop_
_entity_poly.entity_id
_entity_poly.type
_entity_poly.pdbx_seq_one_letter_code
_entity_poly.pdbx_strand_id
1 'polypeptide(L)'
;MKSGDFYGSEKGLTVTQPGSAAIEFVAADGGVTPLKTGIPLLADEIIDCAVMNARELRSFYAEEIARAKAENVLLSLHVKTTMMRISDPIIFGHLVSVFYEDVFAKHGGALAEVGVDPDNGVAELLTKIRDLPEAKRAEIEADIDAVYSKRPELYMVNSNRGITNLHIPSDTIIDASMPVIIRDGGRAWGPDNELHDTVAMIPTAPTRRCIRRP
;
A
#
# COMPACT_ATOMS: atom_id res chain seq x y z
N MET A 1 3.46 6.12 -9.03
CA MET A 1 2.45 6.33 -10.09
C MET A 1 2.97 7.35 -11.11
N LYS A 2 2.29 7.55 -12.26
CA LYS A 2 2.62 8.61 -13.26
C LYS A 2 1.74 9.86 -13.10
N SER A 3 0.51 9.67 -12.60
CA SER A 3 -0.50 10.68 -12.28
C SER A 3 -1.30 10.20 -11.06
N GLY A 4 -2.17 11.06 -10.54
CA GLY A 4 -3.16 10.68 -9.51
C GLY A 4 -2.57 10.39 -8.13
N ASP A 5 -1.31 10.72 -7.88
CA ASP A 5 -0.69 10.67 -6.56
C ASP A 5 -0.68 12.05 -5.90
N PHE A 6 -0.14 12.11 -4.67
CA PHE A 6 -0.02 13.36 -3.93
C PHE A 6 0.78 14.41 -4.70
N TYR A 7 1.88 14.00 -5.36
CA TYR A 7 2.72 14.91 -6.12
C TYR A 7 2.01 15.55 -7.31
N GLY A 8 1.23 14.79 -8.06
CA GLY A 8 0.50 15.31 -9.22
C GLY A 8 -0.68 16.22 -8.87
N SER A 9 -1.11 16.26 -7.61
CA SER A 9 -2.32 17.00 -7.17
C SER A 9 -2.04 18.10 -6.16
N GLU A 10 -0.80 18.22 -5.68
CA GLU A 10 -0.40 19.15 -4.63
C GLU A 10 -0.71 20.60 -5.01
N LYS A 11 -1.26 21.34 -4.04
CA LYS A 11 -1.43 22.79 -4.09
C LYS A 11 -0.91 23.37 -2.79
N GLY A 12 0.00 24.32 -2.90
CA GLY A 12 0.55 25.07 -1.77
C GLY A 12 -0.01 26.50 -1.70
N LEU A 13 -0.09 27.05 -0.50
CA LEU A 13 -0.44 28.44 -0.23
C LEU A 13 0.40 28.96 0.94
N THR A 14 0.95 30.17 0.81
CA THR A 14 1.50 30.91 1.95
C THR A 14 0.41 31.81 2.53
N VAL A 15 0.08 31.59 3.79
CA VAL A 15 -0.94 32.33 4.54
C VAL A 15 -0.43 33.76 4.79
N THR A 16 -1.18 34.77 4.36
CA THR A 16 -0.72 36.18 4.47
C THR A 16 -1.06 36.84 5.80
N GLN A 17 -2.08 36.35 6.51
CA GLN A 17 -2.54 36.88 7.79
C GLN A 17 -2.99 35.73 8.70
N PRO A 18 -2.79 35.83 10.02
CA PRO A 18 -3.21 34.77 10.94
C PRO A 18 -4.73 34.64 10.94
N GLY A 19 -5.22 33.42 11.19
CA GLY A 19 -6.65 33.14 11.15
C GLY A 19 -6.99 31.71 11.52
N SER A 20 -8.18 31.27 11.10
CA SER A 20 -8.57 29.86 11.24
C SER A 20 -9.15 29.32 9.94
N ALA A 21 -8.78 28.10 9.59
CA ALA A 21 -9.27 27.38 8.44
C ALA A 21 -10.20 26.22 8.84
N ALA A 22 -10.97 25.77 7.86
CA ALA A 22 -11.75 24.55 7.89
C ALA A 22 -11.49 23.73 6.62
N ILE A 23 -11.60 22.42 6.74
CA ILE A 23 -11.57 21.46 5.65
C ILE A 23 -12.97 20.86 5.55
N GLU A 24 -13.58 20.97 4.37
CA GLU A 24 -14.95 20.54 4.10
C GLU A 24 -14.99 19.67 2.84
N PHE A 25 -15.87 18.66 2.86
CA PHE A 25 -16.23 17.90 1.69
C PHE A 25 -17.56 18.41 1.14
N VAL A 26 -17.56 18.86 -0.12
CA VAL A 26 -18.77 19.27 -0.84
C VAL A 26 -19.16 18.14 -1.80
N ALA A 27 -20.28 17.49 -1.53
CA ALA A 27 -20.81 16.42 -2.34
C ALA A 27 -21.38 16.94 -3.68
N ALA A 28 -21.59 16.03 -4.63
CA ALA A 28 -22.06 16.38 -5.97
C ALA A 28 -23.49 16.99 -5.99
N ASP A 29 -24.28 16.72 -4.96
CA ASP A 29 -25.60 17.30 -4.73
C ASP A 29 -25.56 18.66 -4.00
N GLY A 30 -24.37 19.14 -3.66
CA GLY A 30 -24.15 20.39 -2.92
C GLY A 30 -24.15 20.23 -1.39
N GLY A 31 -24.34 19.02 -0.85
CA GLY A 31 -24.26 18.76 0.58
C GLY A 31 -22.84 19.02 1.12
N VAL A 32 -22.72 19.74 2.22
CA VAL A 32 -21.43 20.09 2.84
C VAL A 32 -21.22 19.30 4.12
N THR A 33 -20.10 18.59 4.21
CA THR A 33 -19.68 17.84 5.40
C THR A 33 -18.36 18.43 5.94
N PRO A 34 -18.33 18.96 7.18
CA PRO A 34 -17.08 19.40 7.78
C PRO A 34 -16.20 18.19 8.10
N LEU A 35 -14.96 18.19 7.61
CA LEU A 35 -13.96 17.15 7.91
C LEU A 35 -13.10 17.55 9.10
N LYS A 36 -12.71 18.83 9.15
CA LYS A 36 -11.97 19.41 10.29
C LYS A 36 -12.19 20.90 10.34
N THR A 37 -12.57 21.43 11.50
CA THR A 37 -12.80 22.87 11.72
C THR A 37 -11.81 23.42 12.73
N GLY A 38 -11.62 24.74 12.73
CA GLY A 38 -10.85 25.41 13.78
C GLY A 38 -9.35 25.15 13.67
N ILE A 39 -8.82 25.00 12.46
CA ILE A 39 -7.37 24.84 12.24
C ILE A 39 -6.74 26.22 12.41
N PRO A 40 -5.94 26.49 13.46
CA PRO A 40 -5.29 27.77 13.62
C PRO A 40 -4.19 27.93 12.57
N LEU A 41 -4.10 29.10 11.96
CA LEU A 41 -3.06 29.45 10.98
C LEU A 41 -2.32 30.72 11.39
N LEU A 42 -1.01 30.72 11.17
CA LEU A 42 -0.13 31.87 11.41
C LEU A 42 0.10 32.68 10.13
N ALA A 43 0.53 33.94 10.28
CA ALA A 43 1.10 34.67 9.15
C ALA A 43 2.37 33.97 8.67
N ASP A 44 2.57 33.97 7.35
CA ASP A 44 3.68 33.35 6.62
C ASP A 44 3.77 31.81 6.77
N GLU A 45 2.75 31.17 7.34
CA GLU A 45 2.64 29.70 7.37
C GLU A 45 2.40 29.17 5.95
N ILE A 46 3.14 28.12 5.57
CA ILE A 46 2.92 27.41 4.30
C ILE A 46 2.01 26.23 4.59
N ILE A 47 0.91 26.13 3.85
CA ILE A 47 -0.02 25.01 3.91
C ILE A 47 -0.14 24.36 2.54
N ASP A 48 -0.30 23.04 2.55
CA ASP A 48 -0.40 22.25 1.34
C ASP A 48 -1.61 21.31 1.41
N CYS A 49 -2.22 21.04 0.27
CA CYS A 49 -3.22 19.98 0.13
C CYS A 49 -2.94 19.13 -1.10
N ALA A 50 -3.13 17.83 -0.96
CA ALA A 50 -2.91 16.85 -2.02
C ALA A 50 -3.86 15.67 -1.82
N VAL A 51 -4.13 14.94 -2.91
CA VAL A 51 -4.98 13.75 -2.90
C VAL A 51 -4.31 12.60 -3.65
N MET A 52 -4.59 11.37 -3.21
CA MET A 52 -4.25 10.17 -3.97
C MET A 52 -5.53 9.54 -4.51
N ASN A 53 -5.59 9.35 -5.81
CA ASN A 53 -6.72 8.72 -6.48
C ASN A 53 -6.65 7.20 -6.31
N ALA A 54 -7.57 6.63 -5.53
CA ALA A 54 -7.60 5.20 -5.24
C ALA A 54 -7.75 4.32 -6.50
N ARG A 55 -8.48 4.79 -7.53
CA ARG A 55 -8.63 4.05 -8.79
C ARG A 55 -7.31 3.97 -9.55
N GLU A 56 -6.62 5.10 -9.68
CA GLU A 56 -5.31 5.15 -10.34
C GLU A 56 -4.25 4.39 -9.55
N LEU A 57 -4.30 4.42 -8.21
CA LEU A 57 -3.41 3.63 -7.36
C LEU A 57 -3.58 2.12 -7.61
N ARG A 58 -4.83 1.64 -7.65
CA ARG A 58 -5.13 0.22 -7.92
C ARG A 58 -4.74 -0.19 -9.34
N SER A 59 -4.96 0.68 -10.34
CA SER A 59 -4.48 0.45 -11.71
C SER A 59 -2.96 0.32 -11.75
N PHE A 60 -2.24 1.22 -11.07
CA PHE A 60 -0.79 1.16 -10.95
C PHE A 60 -0.33 -0.16 -10.32
N TYR A 61 -0.95 -0.62 -9.24
CA TYR A 61 -0.60 -1.92 -8.66
C TYR A 61 -0.86 -3.08 -9.60
N ALA A 62 -2.00 -3.12 -10.29
CA ALA A 62 -2.31 -4.17 -11.26
C ALA A 62 -1.27 -4.23 -12.40
N GLU A 63 -0.87 -3.06 -12.93
CA GLU A 63 0.16 -2.92 -13.96
C GLU A 63 1.53 -3.42 -13.47
N GLU A 64 1.96 -3.03 -12.26
CA GLU A 64 3.26 -3.41 -11.72
C GLU A 64 3.30 -4.89 -11.31
N ILE A 65 2.20 -5.46 -10.83
CA ILE A 65 2.03 -6.91 -10.60
C ILE A 65 2.20 -7.67 -11.91
N ALA A 66 1.52 -7.22 -12.98
CA ALA A 66 1.63 -7.85 -14.30
C ALA A 66 3.06 -7.72 -14.85
N ARG A 67 3.70 -6.56 -14.67
CA ARG A 67 5.09 -6.33 -15.09
C ARG A 67 6.06 -7.27 -14.38
N ALA A 68 6.00 -7.34 -13.04
CA ALA A 68 6.89 -8.21 -12.27
C ALA A 68 6.76 -9.69 -12.69
N LYS A 69 5.53 -10.14 -12.99
CA LYS A 69 5.30 -11.51 -13.48
C LYS A 69 5.89 -11.71 -14.88
N ALA A 70 5.70 -10.77 -15.79
CA ALA A 70 6.20 -10.87 -17.16
C ALA A 70 7.73 -10.83 -17.24
N GLU A 71 8.36 -10.03 -16.37
CA GLU A 71 9.82 -9.91 -16.25
C GLU A 71 10.44 -11.04 -15.40
N ASN A 72 9.62 -11.87 -14.74
CA ASN A 72 10.04 -12.91 -13.81
C ASN A 72 10.98 -12.38 -12.71
N VAL A 73 10.57 -11.29 -12.09
CA VAL A 73 11.27 -10.61 -10.98
C VAL A 73 10.36 -10.52 -9.76
N LEU A 74 10.94 -10.27 -8.59
CA LEU A 74 10.17 -10.09 -7.38
C LEU A 74 9.30 -8.83 -7.46
N LEU A 75 8.20 -8.84 -6.72
CA LEU A 75 7.39 -7.65 -6.47
C LEU A 75 7.59 -7.20 -5.03
N SER A 76 7.84 -5.90 -4.81
CA SER A 76 7.99 -5.33 -3.48
C SER A 76 7.32 -3.96 -3.37
N LEU A 77 6.73 -3.67 -2.21
CA LEU A 77 6.15 -2.39 -1.83
C LEU A 77 6.98 -1.75 -0.73
N HIS A 78 7.29 -0.47 -0.91
CA HIS A 78 8.09 0.32 0.02
C HIS A 78 7.33 1.58 0.42
N VAL A 79 6.80 1.58 1.64
CA VAL A 79 6.03 2.65 2.27
C VAL A 79 6.51 2.87 3.71
N LYS A 80 5.90 3.79 4.47
CA LYS A 80 6.34 4.22 5.82
C LYS A 80 5.18 4.21 6.84
N THR A 81 4.50 3.07 6.93
CA THR A 81 3.25 2.86 7.73
C THR A 81 3.34 3.23 9.22
N THR A 82 4.51 3.09 9.85
CA THR A 82 4.70 3.43 11.26
C THR A 82 4.66 4.94 11.55
N MET A 83 5.12 5.75 10.60
CA MET A 83 5.13 7.22 10.71
C MET A 83 3.88 7.82 10.05
N MET A 84 3.56 7.36 8.84
CA MET A 84 2.38 7.76 8.08
C MET A 84 1.16 6.93 8.47
N ARG A 85 0.72 7.07 9.72
CA ARG A 85 -0.24 6.17 10.40
C ARG A 85 -1.62 6.04 9.74
N ILE A 86 -2.00 6.98 8.88
CA ILE A 86 -3.32 6.98 8.22
C ILE A 86 -3.18 6.64 6.74
N SER A 87 -2.35 7.36 5.99
CA SER A 87 -2.25 7.19 4.54
C SER A 87 -1.64 5.86 4.14
N ASP A 88 -0.53 5.48 4.75
CA ASP A 88 0.29 4.38 4.25
C ASP A 88 -0.34 3.01 4.52
N PRO A 89 -1.03 2.76 5.65
CA PRO A 89 -1.85 1.55 5.81
C PRO A 89 -2.91 1.39 4.72
N ILE A 90 -3.64 2.46 4.37
CA ILE A 90 -4.65 2.42 3.28
C ILE A 90 -3.99 2.15 1.92
N ILE A 91 -2.84 2.78 1.65
CA ILE A 91 -2.05 2.56 0.42
C ILE A 91 -1.57 1.10 0.34
N PHE A 92 -1.17 0.53 1.47
CA PHE A 92 -0.75 -0.86 1.59
C PHE A 92 -1.93 -1.83 1.39
N GLY A 93 -3.06 -1.60 2.06
CA GLY A 93 -4.24 -2.45 1.94
C GLY A 93 -4.85 -2.43 0.55
N HIS A 94 -4.72 -1.34 -0.20
CA HIS A 94 -5.04 -1.33 -1.62
C HIS A 94 -4.18 -2.30 -2.44
N LEU A 95 -2.89 -2.47 -2.14
CA LEU A 95 -2.05 -3.48 -2.80
C LEU A 95 -2.49 -4.89 -2.39
N VAL A 96 -2.70 -5.15 -1.10
CA VAL A 96 -3.19 -6.45 -0.59
C VAL A 96 -4.49 -6.82 -1.29
N SER A 97 -5.43 -5.88 -1.36
CA SER A 97 -6.72 -6.07 -2.03
C SER A 97 -6.61 -6.40 -3.52
N VAL A 98 -5.62 -5.84 -4.23
CA VAL A 98 -5.40 -6.08 -5.67
C VAL A 98 -4.66 -7.40 -5.88
N PHE A 99 -3.67 -7.70 -5.04
CA PHE A 99 -2.87 -8.92 -5.15
C PHE A 99 -3.73 -10.17 -4.90
N TYR A 100 -4.57 -10.13 -3.86
CA TYR A 100 -5.47 -11.23 -3.47
C TYR A 100 -6.93 -11.00 -3.95
N GLU A 101 -7.13 -10.28 -5.06
CA GLU A 101 -8.48 -9.89 -5.51
C GLU A 101 -9.44 -11.08 -5.69
N ASP A 102 -8.94 -12.22 -6.20
CA ASP A 102 -9.72 -13.45 -6.36
C ASP A 102 -10.27 -13.97 -5.01
N VAL A 103 -9.46 -13.90 -3.95
CA VAL A 103 -9.83 -14.34 -2.60
C VAL A 103 -10.88 -13.40 -2.01
N PHE A 104 -10.67 -12.08 -2.10
CA PHE A 104 -11.64 -11.11 -1.60
C PHE A 104 -12.96 -11.16 -2.38
N ALA A 105 -12.92 -11.38 -3.70
CA ALA A 105 -14.12 -11.52 -4.53
C ALA A 105 -14.92 -12.78 -4.16
N LYS A 106 -14.24 -13.91 -3.93
CA LYS A 106 -14.90 -15.19 -3.62
C LYS A 106 -15.35 -15.30 -2.15
N HIS A 107 -14.61 -14.71 -1.21
CA HIS A 107 -14.81 -14.90 0.24
C HIS A 107 -15.22 -13.63 1.00
N GLY A 108 -15.48 -12.52 0.31
CA GLY A 108 -15.70 -11.21 0.93
C GLY A 108 -16.73 -11.21 2.08
N GLY A 109 -17.83 -11.96 1.95
CA GLY A 109 -18.81 -12.08 3.04
C GLY A 109 -18.25 -12.74 4.31
N ALA A 110 -17.54 -13.86 4.16
CA ALA A 110 -16.93 -14.57 5.29
C ALA A 110 -15.75 -13.79 5.91
N LEU A 111 -14.96 -13.10 5.08
CA LEU A 111 -13.87 -12.24 5.54
C LEU A 111 -14.40 -11.02 6.31
N ALA A 112 -15.52 -10.45 5.86
CA ALA A 112 -16.18 -9.35 6.55
C ALA A 112 -16.78 -9.77 7.91
N GLU A 113 -17.31 -11.00 8.01
CA GLU A 113 -17.87 -11.54 9.26
C GLU A 113 -16.83 -11.60 10.39
N VAL A 114 -15.61 -12.03 10.07
CA VAL A 114 -14.49 -12.04 11.03
C VAL A 114 -13.70 -10.72 11.05
N GLY A 115 -14.16 -9.73 10.30
CA GLY A 115 -13.63 -8.37 10.30
C GLY A 115 -12.22 -8.23 9.70
N VAL A 116 -11.84 -9.02 8.70
CA VAL A 116 -10.54 -8.88 8.02
C VAL A 116 -10.38 -7.47 7.45
N ASP A 117 -9.25 -6.84 7.77
CA ASP A 117 -8.85 -5.54 7.23
C ASP A 117 -7.56 -5.68 6.39
N PRO A 118 -7.62 -5.48 5.05
CA PRO A 118 -6.43 -5.57 4.21
C PRO A 118 -5.34 -4.55 4.58
N ASP A 119 -5.69 -3.44 5.23
CA ASP A 119 -4.73 -2.40 5.64
C ASP A 119 -3.73 -2.91 6.70
N ASN A 120 -4.09 -4.00 7.40
CA ASN A 120 -3.27 -4.63 8.44
C ASN A 120 -2.47 -5.84 7.92
N GLY A 121 -2.62 -6.19 6.64
CA GLY A 121 -1.83 -7.21 5.96
C GLY A 121 -2.27 -8.65 6.16
N VAL A 122 -1.55 -9.55 5.48
CA VAL A 122 -1.94 -10.97 5.33
C VAL A 122 -1.82 -11.73 6.65
N ALA A 123 -0.93 -11.32 7.56
CA ALA A 123 -0.82 -11.95 8.87
C ALA A 123 -2.12 -11.82 9.69
N GLU A 124 -2.79 -10.67 9.59
CA GLU A 124 -4.10 -10.47 10.22
C GLU A 124 -5.16 -11.36 9.57
N LEU A 125 -5.22 -11.38 8.23
CA LEU A 125 -6.14 -12.22 7.48
C LEU A 125 -6.02 -13.68 7.93
N LEU A 126 -4.80 -14.24 7.91
CA LEU A 126 -4.53 -15.62 8.32
C LEU A 126 -4.86 -15.90 9.80
N THR A 127 -4.81 -14.88 10.64
CA THR A 127 -5.20 -15.00 12.06
C THR A 127 -6.72 -15.03 12.19
N LYS A 128 -7.43 -14.11 11.55
CA LYS A 128 -8.89 -13.95 11.67
C LYS A 128 -9.69 -15.08 11.03
N ILE A 129 -9.20 -15.68 9.95
CA ILE A 129 -9.88 -16.84 9.33
C ILE A 129 -9.88 -18.09 10.23
N ARG A 130 -9.11 -18.10 11.34
CA ARG A 130 -9.16 -19.18 12.34
C ARG A 130 -10.45 -19.20 13.15
N ASP A 131 -11.18 -18.08 13.17
CA ASP A 131 -12.49 -17.99 13.82
C ASP A 131 -13.62 -18.56 12.94
N LEU A 132 -13.32 -18.89 11.67
CA LEU A 132 -14.26 -19.54 10.75
C LEU A 132 -14.28 -21.07 10.94
N PRO A 133 -15.35 -21.75 10.51
CA PRO A 133 -15.36 -23.21 10.44
C PRO A 133 -14.19 -23.76 9.61
N GLU A 134 -13.59 -24.87 10.05
CA GLU A 134 -12.38 -25.46 9.45
C GLU A 134 -12.49 -25.65 7.93
N ALA A 135 -13.63 -26.13 7.43
CA ALA A 135 -13.86 -26.31 6.00
C ALA A 135 -13.77 -24.98 5.22
N LYS A 136 -14.28 -23.88 5.79
CA LYS A 136 -14.25 -22.57 5.16
C LYS A 136 -12.86 -21.95 5.24
N ARG A 137 -12.18 -22.12 6.37
CA ARG A 137 -10.79 -21.71 6.55
C ARG A 137 -9.87 -22.40 5.55
N ALA A 138 -9.95 -23.74 5.44
CA ALA A 138 -9.13 -24.52 4.51
C ALA A 138 -9.39 -24.12 3.04
N GLU A 139 -10.63 -23.79 2.69
CA GLU A 139 -10.96 -23.26 1.36
C GLU A 139 -10.23 -21.92 1.10
N ILE A 140 -10.27 -20.99 2.05
CA ILE A 140 -9.61 -19.68 1.93
C ILE A 140 -8.09 -19.83 1.84
N GLU A 141 -7.49 -20.68 2.69
CA GLU A 141 -6.05 -20.95 2.68
C GLU A 141 -5.61 -21.54 1.31
N ALA A 142 -6.37 -22.48 0.75
CA ALA A 142 -6.09 -23.03 -0.57
C ALA A 142 -6.20 -21.98 -1.70
N ASP A 143 -7.16 -21.07 -1.63
CA ASP A 143 -7.30 -20.00 -2.61
C ASP A 143 -6.18 -18.96 -2.49
N ILE A 144 -5.66 -18.69 -1.28
CA ILE A 144 -4.46 -17.87 -1.05
C ILE A 144 -3.24 -18.52 -1.71
N ASP A 145 -3.04 -19.84 -1.53
CA ASP A 145 -1.94 -20.57 -2.17
C ASP A 145 -2.05 -20.54 -3.70
N ALA A 146 -3.27 -20.62 -4.22
CA ALA A 146 -3.53 -20.49 -5.66
C ALA A 146 -3.16 -19.09 -6.19
N VAL A 147 -3.28 -18.03 -5.39
CA VAL A 147 -2.83 -16.67 -5.76
C VAL A 147 -1.32 -16.66 -5.97
N TYR A 148 -0.52 -17.22 -5.05
CA TYR A 148 0.94 -17.25 -5.17
C TYR A 148 1.42 -17.97 -6.44
N SER A 149 0.70 -19.01 -6.88
CA SER A 149 1.02 -19.72 -8.12
C SER A 149 0.77 -18.87 -9.38
N LYS A 150 -0.21 -17.96 -9.34
CA LYS A 150 -0.62 -17.12 -10.48
C LYS A 150 0.13 -15.79 -10.55
N ARG A 151 0.46 -15.21 -9.40
CA ARG A 151 1.05 -13.87 -9.25
C ARG A 151 2.59 -13.91 -9.31
N PRO A 152 3.29 -12.75 -9.43
CA PRO A 152 4.73 -12.73 -9.25
C PRO A 152 5.11 -13.13 -7.82
N GLU A 153 6.32 -13.64 -7.67
CA GLU A 153 6.88 -13.88 -6.35
C GLU A 153 7.06 -12.55 -5.60
N LEU A 154 6.90 -12.59 -4.28
CA LEU A 154 7.02 -11.42 -3.43
C LEU A 154 8.41 -11.34 -2.81
N TYR A 155 8.88 -10.12 -2.60
CA TYR A 155 9.98 -9.89 -1.67
C TYR A 155 9.67 -10.50 -0.30
N MET A 156 10.63 -11.25 0.25
CA MET A 156 10.53 -11.92 1.54
C MET A 156 11.22 -11.10 2.65
N VAL A 157 10.47 -10.83 3.72
CA VAL A 157 11.03 -10.33 4.98
C VAL A 157 11.78 -11.46 5.70
N ASN A 158 11.25 -12.68 5.63
CA ASN A 158 11.90 -13.88 6.14
C ASN A 158 11.48 -15.11 5.34
N SER A 159 12.32 -15.57 4.42
CA SER A 159 12.04 -16.71 3.53
C SER A 159 11.84 -18.02 4.30
N ASN A 160 12.66 -18.28 5.34
CA ASN A 160 12.56 -19.49 6.17
C ASN A 160 11.21 -19.64 6.90
N ARG A 161 10.52 -18.52 7.15
CA ARG A 161 9.23 -18.48 7.83
C ARG A 161 8.06 -18.19 6.89
N GLY A 162 8.32 -18.03 5.59
CA GLY A 162 7.30 -17.64 4.62
C GLY A 162 6.77 -16.21 4.79
N ILE A 163 7.47 -15.33 5.51
CA ILE A 163 7.01 -13.96 5.77
C ILE A 163 7.34 -13.08 4.56
N THR A 164 6.30 -12.68 3.83
CA THR A 164 6.38 -11.84 2.63
C THR A 164 6.30 -10.35 2.98
N ASN A 165 6.64 -9.49 2.02
CA ASN A 165 6.46 -8.04 2.08
C ASN A 165 5.01 -7.58 2.36
N LEU A 166 4.02 -8.43 2.04
CA LEU A 166 2.60 -8.18 2.31
C LEU A 166 2.08 -8.72 3.67
N HIS A 167 2.93 -9.34 4.51
CA HIS A 167 2.48 -9.92 5.78
C HIS A 167 2.08 -8.88 6.81
N ILE A 168 2.98 -7.94 7.12
CA ILE A 168 2.77 -6.89 8.11
C ILE A 168 3.20 -5.56 7.47
N PRO A 169 2.35 -4.52 7.46
CA PRO A 169 2.63 -3.26 6.78
C PRO A 169 3.88 -2.53 7.29
N SER A 170 4.29 -2.79 8.54
CA SER A 170 5.45 -2.16 9.18
C SER A 170 6.76 -2.90 9.00
N ASP A 171 6.76 -4.11 8.44
CA ASP A 171 7.98 -4.92 8.31
C ASP A 171 8.93 -4.37 7.25
N THR A 172 8.38 -3.79 6.17
CA THR A 172 9.18 -3.16 5.11
C THR A 172 8.99 -1.66 5.12
N ILE A 173 10.06 -0.96 5.53
CA ILE A 173 10.04 0.47 5.75
C ILE A 173 10.93 1.14 4.69
N ILE A 174 10.38 2.05 3.87
CA ILE A 174 11.04 2.58 2.66
C ILE A 174 12.47 3.12 2.87
N ASP A 175 12.69 3.89 3.93
CA ASP A 175 13.99 4.52 4.25
C ASP A 175 15.05 3.53 4.74
N ALA A 176 14.65 2.35 5.20
CA ALA A 176 15.57 1.26 5.56
C ALA A 176 15.72 0.23 4.44
N SER A 177 14.63 -0.13 3.78
CA SER A 177 14.58 -1.19 2.77
C SER A 177 15.18 -0.77 1.44
N MET A 178 14.92 0.46 0.95
CA MET A 178 15.44 0.89 -0.34
C MET A 178 16.97 1.02 -0.38
N PRO A 179 17.65 1.58 0.65
CA PRO A 179 19.12 1.58 0.66
C PRO A 179 19.73 0.18 0.64
N VAL A 180 19.10 -0.80 1.32
CA VAL A 180 19.57 -2.21 1.31
C VAL A 180 19.45 -2.81 -0.09
N ILE A 181 18.30 -2.65 -0.75
CA ILE A 181 18.10 -3.12 -2.13
C ILE A 181 19.12 -2.49 -3.08
N ILE A 182 19.36 -1.18 -2.96
CA ILE A 182 20.35 -0.47 -3.79
C ILE A 182 21.76 -1.00 -3.54
N ARG A 183 22.14 -1.18 -2.27
CA ARG A 183 23.45 -1.72 -1.86
C ARG A 183 23.65 -3.13 -2.43
N ASP A 184 22.61 -3.95 -2.41
CA ASP A 184 22.64 -5.34 -2.86
C ASP A 184 22.42 -5.46 -4.39
N GLY A 185 22.67 -4.38 -5.12
CA GLY A 185 22.70 -4.37 -6.59
C GLY A 185 21.32 -4.29 -7.26
N GLY A 186 20.33 -3.75 -6.56
CA GLY A 186 18.95 -3.69 -7.03
C GLY A 186 18.16 -4.97 -6.76
N ARG A 187 18.66 -5.84 -5.88
CA ARG A 187 18.08 -7.16 -5.58
C ARG A 187 17.45 -7.23 -4.20
N ALA A 188 16.50 -8.14 -4.05
CA ALA A 188 15.81 -8.43 -2.80
C ALA A 188 15.70 -9.95 -2.58
N TRP A 189 15.42 -10.35 -1.34
CA TRP A 189 15.35 -11.77 -0.96
C TRP A 189 14.06 -12.42 -1.47
N GLY A 190 14.19 -13.53 -2.18
CA GLY A 190 13.08 -14.33 -2.70
C GLY A 190 12.68 -15.51 -1.80
N PRO A 191 11.65 -16.28 -2.19
CA PRO A 191 11.17 -17.45 -1.44
C PRO A 191 12.21 -18.56 -1.28
N ASP A 192 13.13 -18.68 -2.24
CA ASP A 192 14.24 -19.63 -2.26
C ASP A 192 15.42 -19.24 -1.36
N ASN A 193 15.29 -18.13 -0.61
CA ASN A 193 16.33 -17.57 0.25
C ASN A 193 17.59 -17.16 -0.56
N GLU A 194 17.40 -16.67 -1.78
CA GLU A 194 18.44 -16.05 -2.62
C GLU A 194 18.05 -14.62 -3.05
N LEU A 195 19.01 -13.89 -3.62
CA LEU A 195 18.81 -12.52 -4.12
C LEU A 195 18.36 -12.49 -5.58
N HIS A 196 17.23 -11.83 -5.84
CA HIS A 196 16.65 -11.66 -7.17
C HIS A 196 16.38 -10.19 -7.47
N ASP A 197 16.35 -9.84 -8.75
CA ASP A 197 15.89 -8.51 -9.18
C ASP A 197 14.44 -8.28 -8.71
N THR A 198 14.09 -7.01 -8.45
CA THR A 198 12.76 -6.65 -7.92
C THR A 198 12.18 -5.42 -8.57
N VAL A 199 10.86 -5.44 -8.77
CA VAL A 199 10.04 -4.26 -8.96
C VAL A 199 9.74 -3.64 -7.59
N ALA A 200 10.56 -2.63 -7.23
CA ALA A 200 10.34 -1.81 -6.04
C ALA A 200 9.28 -0.73 -6.27
N MET A 201 8.05 -1.02 -5.87
CA MET A 201 6.93 -0.09 -5.96
C MET A 201 6.99 0.96 -4.87
N ILE A 202 6.94 2.23 -5.30
CA ILE A 202 6.81 3.41 -4.45
C ILE A 202 5.69 4.25 -5.08
N PRO A 203 4.46 4.21 -4.54
CA PRO A 203 3.30 4.86 -5.17
C PRO A 203 3.44 6.37 -5.33
N THR A 204 4.04 7.04 -4.33
CA THR A 204 4.27 8.49 -4.33
C THR A 204 5.54 8.89 -5.10
N ALA A 205 5.42 9.83 -6.04
CA ALA A 205 6.51 10.23 -6.94
C ALA A 205 7.71 10.97 -6.30
N PRO A 206 7.60 11.84 -5.28
CA PRO A 206 8.74 12.64 -4.79
C PRO A 206 9.87 11.73 -4.30
N THR A 207 9.52 10.74 -3.47
CA THR A 207 10.49 9.77 -2.92
C THR A 207 11.03 8.83 -4.00
N ARG A 208 10.19 8.45 -4.97
CA ARG A 208 10.58 7.60 -6.10
C ARG A 208 11.64 8.25 -6.99
N ARG A 209 11.55 9.57 -7.22
CA ARG A 209 12.47 10.29 -8.12
C ARG A 209 13.90 10.33 -7.57
N CYS A 210 14.09 10.34 -6.25
CA CYS A 210 15.42 10.30 -5.62
C CYS A 210 16.14 8.95 -5.79
N ILE A 211 15.41 7.88 -6.10
CA ILE A 211 15.91 6.50 -6.17
C ILE A 211 16.25 6.08 -7.59
N ARG A 212 15.67 6.72 -8.60
CA ARG A 212 16.03 6.46 -10.00
C ARG A 212 17.44 7.00 -10.27
N ARG A 213 18.36 6.13 -10.70
CA ARG A 213 19.59 6.59 -11.36
C ARG A 213 19.21 7.40 -12.61
N PRO A 214 19.95 8.49 -12.92
CA PRO A 214 19.79 9.21 -14.18
C PRO A 214 20.03 8.30 -15.39
#